data_AF-A0A0F9FKR6-F1
#
_entry.id   AF-A0A0F9FKR6-F1
#
_cell.length_a   1.000
_cell.length_b   1.000
_cell.length_c   1.000
_cell.angle_alpha   90.00
_cell.angle_beta   90.00
_cell.angle_gamma   90.00
#
_symmetry.space_group_name_H-M   'P 1'
#
loop_
_entity.id
_entity.type
_entity.pdbx_description
1 polymer ?
#
loop_
_entity_poly.entity_id
_entity_poly.type
_entity_poly.pdbx_seq_one_letter_code
_entity_poly.pdbx_strand_id
1 'polypeptide(L)'
;MGNPYLNRTDLRWHPKGAQRRFLFFIAALLLAVVIIVVRLSQLMIFTPRASPQDSISFPEIERGPILDRNGRVLALSIRLSSVAAWIPDLIEPEKSAELLAEILSTKTKENIQDRLKNRSGFVFIERKITPTQMERIESLKKEGHLVGIYLVPEFDRMYPQQSLASHVVGYVGVDNIGLDGIE
;
A
#
# COMPACT_ATOMS: atom_id res chain seq x y z
N MET A 1 -34.63 -73.31 -45.86
CA MET A 1 -35.53 -72.93 -44.74
C MET A 1 -34.68 -72.21 -43.70
N GLY A 2 -35.08 -70.99 -43.31
CA GLY A 2 -34.23 -69.95 -42.71
C GLY A 2 -33.66 -70.26 -41.33
N ASN A 3 -32.44 -69.76 -41.10
CA ASN A 3 -31.64 -69.94 -39.89
C ASN A 3 -32.06 -68.91 -38.82
N PRO A 4 -32.44 -69.29 -37.59
CA PRO A 4 -33.08 -68.42 -36.60
C PRO A 4 -32.05 -67.62 -35.77
N TYR A 5 -31.21 -66.82 -36.43
CA TYR A 5 -30.29 -65.89 -35.76
C TYR A 5 -30.86 -64.48 -35.68
N LEU A 6 -31.94 -64.28 -34.92
CA LEU A 6 -32.37 -62.94 -34.50
C LEU A 6 -32.94 -62.99 -33.09
N ASN A 7 -32.07 -62.91 -32.09
CA ASN A 7 -32.37 -62.24 -30.83
C ASN A 7 -31.07 -62.04 -30.03
N ARG A 8 -30.30 -61.02 -30.40
CA ARG A 8 -29.46 -60.32 -29.42
C ARG A 8 -30.30 -59.16 -28.90
N THR A 9 -30.89 -59.35 -27.73
CA THR A 9 -31.44 -58.25 -26.96
C THR A 9 -30.29 -57.40 -26.46
N ASP A 10 -30.35 -56.12 -26.77
CA ASP A 10 -29.36 -55.13 -26.38
C ASP A 10 -29.37 -55.01 -24.85
N LEU A 11 -28.40 -55.63 -24.20
CA LEU A 11 -28.18 -55.49 -22.76
C LEU A 11 -27.58 -54.08 -22.52
N ARG A 12 -28.44 -53.05 -22.55
CA ARG A 12 -28.09 -51.67 -22.21
C ARG A 12 -27.77 -51.60 -20.72
N TRP A 13 -26.51 -51.87 -20.38
CA TRP A 13 -25.95 -51.59 -19.07
C TRP A 13 -26.10 -50.08 -18.79
N HIS A 14 -27.06 -49.69 -17.97
CA HIS A 14 -27.17 -48.35 -17.39
C HIS A 14 -26.67 -48.42 -15.95
N PRO A 15 -25.39 -48.09 -15.67
CA PRO A 15 -24.93 -47.96 -14.29
C PRO A 15 -25.56 -46.70 -13.68
N LYS A 16 -26.77 -46.85 -13.12
CA LYS A 16 -27.50 -45.78 -12.40
C LYS A 16 -26.68 -45.17 -11.25
N GLY A 17 -25.64 -45.86 -10.78
CA GLY A 17 -24.69 -45.35 -9.79
C GLY A 17 -23.65 -44.36 -10.32
N ALA A 18 -23.23 -44.49 -11.59
CA ALA A 18 -22.27 -43.56 -12.20
C ALA A 18 -22.93 -42.19 -12.46
N GLN A 19 -24.20 -42.20 -12.88
CA GLN A 19 -24.99 -40.99 -13.08
C GLN A 19 -25.19 -40.20 -11.79
N ARG A 20 -25.41 -40.89 -10.65
CA ARG A 20 -25.52 -40.23 -9.34
C ARG A 20 -24.20 -39.58 -8.91
N ARG A 21 -23.07 -40.27 -9.03
CA ARG A 21 -21.73 -39.72 -8.73
C ARG A 21 -21.39 -38.54 -9.62
N PHE A 22 -21.73 -38.61 -10.91
CA PHE A 22 -21.58 -37.51 -11.85
C PHE A 22 -22.46 -36.31 -11.49
N LEU A 23 -23.70 -36.54 -11.05
CA LEU A 23 -24.59 -35.47 -10.59
C LEU A 23 -24.04 -34.78 -9.34
N PHE A 24 -23.51 -35.55 -8.37
CA PHE A 24 -22.86 -34.98 -7.18
C PHE A 24 -21.63 -34.16 -7.54
N PHE A 25 -20.82 -34.61 -8.50
CA PHE A 25 -19.67 -33.86 -8.98
C PHE A 25 -20.09 -32.53 -9.63
N ILE A 26 -21.11 -32.55 -10.49
CA ILE A 26 -21.66 -31.33 -11.11
C ILE A 26 -22.23 -30.39 -10.04
N ALA A 27 -22.98 -30.91 -9.07
CA ALA A 27 -23.52 -30.11 -7.99
C ALA A 27 -22.43 -29.47 -7.12
N ALA A 28 -21.36 -30.21 -6.81
CA ALA A 28 -20.20 -29.69 -6.08
C ALA A 28 -19.44 -28.63 -6.88
N LEU A 29 -19.28 -28.82 -8.19
CA LEU A 29 -18.65 -27.85 -9.08
C LEU A 29 -19.47 -26.55 -9.15
N LEU A 30 -20.80 -26.66 -9.32
CA LEU A 30 -21.69 -25.52 -9.32
C LEU A 30 -21.66 -24.79 -7.97
N LEU A 31 -21.64 -25.52 -6.86
CA LEU A 31 -21.49 -24.93 -5.52
C LEU A 31 -20.17 -24.17 -5.39
N ALA A 32 -19.05 -24.73 -5.86
CA ALA A 32 -17.76 -24.06 -5.83
C ALA A 32 -17.76 -22.77 -6.68
N VAL A 33 -18.36 -22.80 -7.87
CA VAL A 33 -18.54 -21.61 -8.71
C VAL A 33 -19.38 -20.56 -7.99
N VAL A 34 -20.48 -20.95 -7.34
CA VAL A 34 -21.31 -20.02 -6.56
C VAL A 34 -20.52 -19.39 -5.41
N ILE A 35 -19.72 -20.18 -4.67
CA ILE A 35 -18.87 -19.67 -3.58
C ILE A 35 -17.87 -18.63 -4.12
N ILE A 36 -17.22 -18.90 -5.26
CA ILE A 36 -16.28 -17.97 -5.89
C ILE A 36 -16.99 -16.68 -6.31
N VAL A 37 -18.14 -16.78 -6.98
CA VAL A 37 -18.92 -15.61 -7.41
C VAL A 37 -19.35 -14.77 -6.21
N VAL A 38 -19.91 -15.40 -5.16
CA VAL A 38 -20.28 -14.70 -3.93
C VAL A 38 -19.07 -14.01 -3.31
N ARG A 39 -17.91 -14.67 -3.25
CA ARG A 39 -16.69 -14.08 -2.68
C ARG A 39 -16.20 -12.89 -3.50
N LEU A 40 -16.23 -12.98 -4.83
CA LEU A 40 -15.85 -11.89 -5.73
C LEU A 40 -16.85 -10.72 -5.66
N SER A 41 -18.15 -11.00 -5.60
CA SER A 41 -19.17 -9.97 -5.40
C SER A 41 -19.01 -9.28 -4.05
N GLN A 42 -18.71 -10.04 -2.99
CA GLN A 42 -18.42 -9.45 -1.68
C GLN A 42 -17.21 -8.51 -1.75
N LEU A 43 -16.13 -8.92 -2.42
CA LEU A 43 -14.99 -8.04 -2.63
C LEU A 43 -15.40 -6.80 -3.43
N MET A 44 -16.03 -6.95 -4.59
CA MET A 44 -16.38 -5.80 -5.44
C MET A 44 -17.36 -4.80 -4.80
N ILE A 45 -18.27 -5.25 -3.92
CA ILE A 45 -19.30 -4.40 -3.30
C ILE A 45 -18.81 -3.82 -1.97
N PHE A 46 -18.14 -4.63 -1.14
CA PHE A 46 -17.78 -4.25 0.22
C PHE A 46 -16.32 -3.86 0.41
N THR A 47 -15.40 -4.23 -0.50
CA THR A 47 -14.10 -3.55 -0.51
C THR A 47 -14.26 -2.23 -1.25
N PRO A 48 -14.03 -1.07 -0.61
CA PRO A 48 -13.85 0.16 -1.37
C PRO A 48 -12.78 -0.14 -2.41
N ARG A 49 -12.94 0.38 -3.65
CA ARG A 49 -11.89 0.27 -4.68
C ARG A 49 -10.59 0.63 -3.98
N ALA A 50 -9.72 -0.36 -3.81
CA ALA A 50 -8.39 -0.13 -3.25
C ALA A 50 -7.82 0.99 -4.12
N SER A 51 -7.70 2.18 -3.54
CA SER A 51 -7.03 3.25 -4.24
C SER A 51 -5.65 2.70 -4.62
N PRO A 52 -5.07 3.05 -5.77
CA PRO A 52 -3.70 2.60 -6.11
C PRO A 52 -2.66 2.86 -5.00
N GLN A 53 -3.02 3.71 -4.01
CA GLN A 53 -2.34 3.92 -2.74
C GLN A 53 -2.16 2.67 -1.84
N ASP A 54 -2.98 1.61 -1.94
CA ASP A 54 -2.84 0.40 -1.10
C ASP A 54 -1.81 -0.62 -1.64
N SER A 55 -0.94 -0.18 -2.56
CA SER A 55 0.16 -1.00 -3.07
C SER A 55 1.20 -1.23 -1.96
N ILE A 56 1.00 -2.30 -1.19
CA ILE A 56 1.97 -2.91 -0.26
C ILE A 56 2.74 -1.85 0.51
N SER A 57 2.05 -1.08 1.36
CA SER A 57 2.72 -0.49 2.49
C SER A 57 3.23 -1.66 3.33
N PHE A 58 4.53 -1.93 3.29
CA PHE A 58 5.17 -2.52 4.45
C PHE A 58 4.71 -1.65 5.61
N PRO A 59 4.00 -2.19 6.62
CA PRO A 59 3.67 -1.38 7.77
C PRO A 59 5.01 -0.90 8.28
N GLU A 60 5.29 0.38 8.15
CA GLU A 60 6.50 0.93 8.72
C GLU A 60 6.29 0.78 10.22
N ILE A 61 6.94 -0.25 10.79
CA ILE A 61 6.66 -0.68 12.15
C ILE A 61 7.23 0.40 13.05
N GLU A 62 6.37 1.03 13.84
CA GLU A 62 6.80 1.98 14.86
C GLU A 62 7.77 1.27 15.82
N ARG A 63 9.04 1.70 15.81
CA ARG A 63 10.06 1.12 16.68
C ARG A 63 9.84 1.60 18.12
N GLY A 64 9.99 0.70 19.08
CA GLY A 64 9.92 1.03 20.50
C GLY A 64 11.01 2.05 20.92
N PRO A 65 10.79 2.80 22.00
CA PRO A 65 11.80 3.70 22.55
C PRO A 65 12.96 2.91 23.16
N ILE A 66 14.19 3.37 22.95
CA ILE A 66 15.39 2.86 23.61
C ILE A 66 15.60 3.67 24.89
N LEU A 67 15.74 2.99 26.03
CA LEU A 67 15.87 3.60 27.34
C LEU A 67 17.21 3.20 27.99
N ASP A 68 17.81 4.11 28.75
CA ASP A 68 18.92 3.82 29.67
C ASP A 68 18.42 3.05 30.91
N ARG A 69 19.33 2.49 31.72
CA ARG A 69 19.06 1.80 32.99
C ARG A 69 18.19 2.60 33.98
N ASN A 70 18.21 3.92 33.86
CA ASN A 70 17.45 4.85 34.70
C ASN A 70 16.12 5.28 34.06
N GLY A 71 15.70 4.66 32.95
CA GLY A 71 14.47 4.98 32.23
C GLY A 71 14.52 6.23 31.36
N ARG A 72 15.71 6.82 31.14
CA ARG A 72 15.88 8.01 30.29
C ARG A 72 15.84 7.61 28.82
N VAL A 73 15.11 8.36 28.00
CA VAL A 73 15.00 8.11 26.55
C VAL A 73 16.32 8.42 25.85
N LEU A 74 16.83 7.43 25.13
CA LEU A 74 18.02 7.53 24.28
C LEU A 74 17.65 7.64 22.80
N ALA A 75 16.62 6.92 22.36
CA ALA A 75 16.06 7.02 21.02
C ALA A 75 14.54 6.83 21.08
N LEU A 76 13.79 7.56 20.26
CA LEU A 76 12.35 7.37 20.08
C LEU A 76 11.96 7.47 18.61
N SER A 77 10.89 6.75 18.26
CA SER A 77 10.24 6.87 16.95
C SER A 77 9.27 8.06 16.99
N ILE A 78 9.37 8.96 16.03
CA ILE A 78 8.42 10.05 15.83
C ILE A 78 7.69 9.83 14.50
N ARG A 79 6.37 10.08 14.50
CA ARG A 79 5.57 10.04 13.28
C ARG A 79 5.65 11.39 12.58
N LEU A 80 6.17 11.38 11.36
CA LEU A 80 6.22 12.53 10.48
C LEU A 80 5.40 12.23 9.21
N SER A 81 5.27 13.24 8.37
CA SER A 81 4.67 13.10 7.04
C SER A 81 5.69 13.48 5.99
N SER A 82 5.56 12.92 4.81
CA SER A 82 6.32 13.27 3.62
C SER A 82 5.37 13.71 2.52
N VAL A 83 5.83 14.63 1.68
CA VAL A 83 5.06 15.14 0.55
C VAL A 83 5.47 14.38 -0.69
N ALA A 84 4.49 13.79 -1.37
CA ALA A 84 4.68 13.10 -2.63
C ALA A 84 3.65 13.54 -3.66
N ALA A 85 3.94 13.30 -4.94
CA ALA A 85 3.01 13.48 -6.04
C ALA A 85 2.76 12.16 -6.77
N TRP A 86 1.52 11.96 -7.19
CA TRP A 86 1.18 10.99 -8.23
C TRP A 86 0.97 11.77 -9.53
N ILE A 87 1.97 11.71 -10.41
CA ILE A 87 1.99 12.51 -11.64
C ILE A 87 0.73 12.33 -12.51
N PRO A 88 0.15 11.12 -12.66
CA PRO A 88 -1.07 10.96 -13.44
C PRO A 88 -2.31 11.70 -12.91
N ASP A 89 -2.37 12.00 -11.60
CA ASP A 89 -3.49 12.74 -10.99
C ASP A 89 -3.19 14.25 -10.91
N LEU A 90 -1.99 14.68 -11.30
CA LEU A 90 -1.53 16.05 -11.18
C LEU A 90 -2.10 16.93 -12.29
N ILE A 91 -2.81 17.99 -11.91
CA ILE A 91 -3.48 18.90 -12.87
C ILE A 91 -2.62 20.14 -13.17
N GLU A 92 -2.15 20.84 -12.13
CA GLU A 92 -1.40 22.10 -12.27
C GLU A 92 0.00 21.98 -11.62
N PRO A 93 0.99 21.40 -12.33
CA PRO A 93 2.32 21.15 -11.76
C PRO A 93 3.05 22.44 -11.38
N GLU A 94 2.92 23.52 -12.16
CA GLU A 94 3.58 24.80 -11.88
C GLU A 94 3.05 25.48 -10.63
N LYS A 95 1.72 25.52 -10.50
CA LYS A 95 1.05 26.12 -9.34
C LYS A 95 1.30 25.30 -8.08
N SER A 96 1.24 23.97 -8.21
CA SER A 96 1.59 23.06 -7.11
C SER A 96 3.04 23.27 -6.67
N ALA A 97 3.98 23.40 -7.61
CA ALA A 97 5.39 23.66 -7.28
C ALA A 97 5.59 25.00 -6.56
N GLU A 98 4.86 26.04 -6.94
CA GLU A 98 4.94 27.36 -6.31
C GLU A 98 4.44 27.33 -4.86
N LEU A 99 3.24 26.78 -4.64
CA LEU A 99 2.65 26.64 -3.30
C LEU A 99 3.51 25.76 -2.40
N LEU A 100 4.04 24.65 -2.94
CA LEU A 100 4.90 23.76 -2.18
C LEU A 100 6.26 24.39 -1.87
N ALA A 101 6.84 25.19 -2.77
CA ALA A 101 8.11 25.87 -2.52
C ALA A 101 7.98 26.89 -1.37
N GLU A 102 6.87 27.63 -1.31
CA GLU A 102 6.59 28.58 -0.22
C GLU A 102 6.56 27.88 1.16
N ILE A 103 5.96 26.70 1.22
CA ILE A 103 5.81 25.95 2.47
C ILE A 103 7.11 25.22 2.83
N LEU A 104 7.74 24.57 1.85
CA LEU A 104 8.81 23.64 2.11
C LEU A 104 10.14 24.33 2.40
N SER A 105 10.38 25.57 1.95
CA SER A 105 11.57 26.42 2.21
C SER A 105 12.95 25.83 1.87
N THR A 106 13.12 24.52 1.91
CA THR A 106 14.34 23.75 1.62
C THR A 106 14.55 23.54 0.12
N LYS A 107 13.50 23.70 -0.70
CA LYS A 107 13.52 23.45 -2.15
C LYS A 107 13.02 24.66 -2.92
N THR A 108 13.70 24.96 -4.02
CA THR A 108 13.25 26.00 -4.96
C THR A 108 12.09 25.49 -5.82
N LYS A 109 11.28 26.42 -6.31
CA LYS A 109 10.17 26.13 -7.23
C LYS A 109 10.64 25.32 -8.44
N GLU A 110 11.80 25.65 -8.98
CA GLU A 110 12.37 24.98 -10.17
C GLU A 110 12.70 23.52 -9.87
N ASN A 111 13.24 23.22 -8.69
CA ASN A 111 13.56 21.83 -8.31
C ASN A 111 12.30 20.97 -8.17
N ILE A 112 11.26 21.53 -7.56
CA ILE A 112 9.97 20.84 -7.39
C ILE A 112 9.31 20.66 -8.76
N GLN A 113 9.27 21.72 -9.57
CA GLN A 113 8.68 21.69 -10.90
C GLN A 113 9.37 20.67 -11.82
N ASP A 114 10.72 20.60 -11.78
CA ASP A 114 11.49 19.61 -12.53
C ASP A 114 11.08 18.17 -12.15
N ARG A 115 10.95 17.90 -10.84
CA ARG A 115 10.47 16.61 -10.33
C ARG A 115 9.04 16.29 -10.76
N LEU A 116 8.16 17.28 -10.80
CA LEU A 116 6.76 17.12 -11.19
C LEU A 116 6.59 16.91 -12.70
N LYS A 117 7.47 17.47 -13.53
CA LYS A 117 7.36 17.40 -15.01
C LYS A 117 8.14 16.26 -15.65
N ASN A 118 9.34 15.98 -15.15
CA ASN A 118 10.29 15.08 -15.82
C ASN A 118 10.26 13.63 -15.30
N ARG A 119 9.30 13.31 -14.42
CA ARG A 119 9.13 11.98 -13.83
C ARG A 119 7.73 11.45 -14.15
N SER A 120 7.57 10.14 -14.05
CA SER A 120 6.28 9.47 -14.18
C SER A 120 5.98 8.65 -12.93
N GLY A 121 4.70 8.48 -12.62
CA GLY A 121 4.24 7.71 -11.47
C GLY A 121 4.36 8.45 -10.13
N PHE A 122 4.81 7.75 -9.10
CA PHE A 122 4.91 8.26 -7.73
C PHE A 122 6.27 8.90 -7.47
N VAL A 123 6.28 10.14 -6.95
CA VAL A 123 7.51 10.91 -6.73
C VAL A 123 7.47 11.60 -5.39
N PHE A 124 8.47 11.35 -4.53
CA PHE A 124 8.68 12.15 -3.33
C PHE A 124 9.19 13.55 -3.68
N ILE A 125 8.52 14.57 -3.15
CA ILE A 125 8.93 15.97 -3.27
C ILE A 125 9.85 16.32 -2.11
N GLU A 126 9.39 16.07 -0.88
CA GLU A 126 10.14 16.31 0.36
C GLU A 126 9.79 15.23 1.37
N ARG A 127 10.79 14.74 2.12
CA ARG A 127 10.59 13.73 3.16
C ARG A 127 10.59 14.37 4.55
N LYS A 128 9.84 13.78 5.49
CA LYS A 128 9.89 14.11 6.92
C LYS A 128 9.66 15.61 7.21
N ILE A 129 8.60 16.15 6.62
CA ILE A 129 8.19 17.54 6.81
C ILE A 129 7.68 17.78 8.24
N THR A 130 7.81 19.03 8.69
CA THR A 130 7.37 19.44 10.02
C THR A 130 5.84 19.42 10.15
N PRO A 131 5.28 19.28 11.37
CA PRO A 131 3.83 19.31 11.58
C PRO A 131 3.16 20.59 11.06
N THR A 132 3.82 21.74 11.20
CA THR A 132 3.31 23.04 10.72
C THR A 132 3.25 23.09 9.19
N GLN A 133 4.25 22.55 8.50
CA GLN A 133 4.23 22.42 7.04
C GLN A 133 3.12 21.45 6.59
N MET A 134 2.95 20.35 7.32
CA MET A 134 1.95 19.33 7.04
C MET A 134 0.53 19.90 7.11
N GLU A 135 0.20 20.62 8.19
CA GLU A 135 -1.10 21.27 8.36
C GLU A 135 -1.39 22.28 7.23
N ARG A 136 -0.38 23.05 6.81
CA ARG A 136 -0.55 24.03 5.73
C ARG A 136 -0.79 23.37 4.38
N ILE A 137 -0.09 22.28 4.08
CA ILE A 137 -0.32 21.47 2.87
C ILE A 137 -1.69 20.79 2.90
N GLU A 138 -2.09 20.25 4.05
CA GLU A 138 -3.40 19.62 4.21
C GLU A 138 -4.54 20.63 3.97
N SER A 139 -4.36 21.86 4.44
CA SER A 139 -5.33 22.96 4.24
C SER A 139 -5.50 23.28 2.75
N LEU A 140 -4.39 23.52 2.04
CA LEU A 140 -4.41 23.76 0.58
C LEU A 140 -4.98 22.58 -0.21
N LYS A 141 -4.76 21.35 0.27
CA LYS A 141 -5.32 20.15 -0.35
C LYS A 141 -6.84 20.08 -0.17
N LYS A 142 -7.37 20.44 1.00
CA LYS A 142 -8.82 20.54 1.27
C LYS A 142 -9.49 21.61 0.42
N GLU A 143 -8.78 22.69 0.12
CA GLU A 143 -9.22 23.77 -0.78
C GLU A 143 -9.15 23.38 -2.27
N GLY A 144 -8.56 22.23 -2.61
CA GLY A 144 -8.44 21.74 -3.98
C GLY A 144 -7.28 22.36 -4.77
N HIS A 145 -6.33 23.04 -4.11
CA HIS A 145 -5.18 23.67 -4.77
C HIS A 145 -4.04 22.69 -5.07
N LEU A 146 -4.01 21.52 -4.42
CA LEU A 146 -2.93 20.53 -4.51
C LEU A 146 -3.46 19.16 -4.99
N VAL A 147 -4.14 19.13 -6.13
CA VAL A 147 -4.63 17.89 -6.75
C VAL A 147 -3.44 17.03 -7.21
N GLY A 148 -3.45 15.73 -6.90
CA GLY A 148 -2.34 14.82 -7.19
C GLY A 148 -1.17 14.91 -6.20
N ILE A 149 -1.28 15.69 -5.12
CA ILE A 149 -0.31 15.74 -4.02
C ILE A 149 -0.82 14.92 -2.83
N TYR A 150 0.08 14.17 -2.21
CA TYR A 150 -0.19 13.24 -1.12
C TYR A 150 0.73 13.49 0.06
N LEU A 151 0.17 13.31 1.26
CA LEU A 151 0.91 13.24 2.50
C LEU A 151 1.04 11.76 2.85
N VAL A 152 2.27 11.29 2.95
CA VAL A 152 2.62 9.90 3.21
C VAL A 152 3.14 9.85 4.65
N PRO A 153 2.51 9.10 5.56
CA PRO A 153 3.04 8.93 6.90
C PRO A 153 4.37 8.18 6.85
N GLU A 154 5.38 8.71 7.53
CA GLU A 154 6.71 8.10 7.69
C GLU A 154 7.13 8.15 9.16
N PHE A 155 8.02 7.25 9.57
CA PHE A 155 8.64 7.33 10.90
C PHE A 155 10.07 7.83 10.82
N ASP A 156 10.48 8.59 11.83
CA ASP A 156 11.85 9.05 11.99
C ASP A 156 12.38 8.74 13.39
N ARG A 157 13.70 8.60 13.53
CA ARG A 157 14.35 8.38 14.83
C ARG A 157 14.90 9.68 15.37
N MET A 158 14.38 10.08 16.53
CA MET A 158 14.91 11.19 17.30
C MET A 158 15.79 10.67 18.45
N TYR A 159 16.99 11.24 18.59
CA TYR A 159 17.97 10.92 19.62
C TYR A 159 18.17 12.12 20.57
N PRO A 160 17.41 12.24 21.68
CA PRO A 160 17.44 13.42 22.53
C PRO A 160 18.81 13.68 23.18
N GLN A 161 19.55 12.61 23.47
CA GLN A 161 20.86 12.68 24.14
C GLN A 161 22.04 12.73 23.17
N GLN A 162 21.78 12.97 21.87
CA GLN A 162 22.73 13.13 20.74
C GLN A 162 24.17 12.67 21.03
N SER A 163 25.00 13.53 21.62
CA SER A 163 26.44 13.32 21.81
C SER A 163 26.83 12.25 22.82
N LEU A 164 26.00 11.96 23.82
CA LEU A 164 26.36 11.06 24.93
C LEU A 164 26.24 9.58 24.55
N ALA A 165 25.36 9.24 23.61
CA ALA A 165 24.97 7.87 23.32
C ALA A 165 24.94 7.53 21.81
N SER A 166 25.14 8.49 20.90
CA SER A 166 25.07 8.25 19.44
C SER A 166 26.00 7.15 18.95
N HIS A 167 27.23 7.06 19.49
CA HIS A 167 28.20 6.03 19.09
C HIS A 167 27.83 4.62 19.56
N VAL A 168 27.01 4.49 20.61
CA VAL A 168 26.62 3.18 21.18
C VAL A 168 25.23 2.77 20.69
N VAL A 169 24.30 3.72 20.63
CA VAL A 169 22.94 3.50 20.14
C VAL A 169 22.93 3.38 18.62
N GLY A 170 23.76 4.16 17.92
CA GLY A 170 23.81 4.21 16.46
C GLY A 170 22.86 5.24 15.86
N TYR A 171 22.68 5.15 14.54
CA TYR A 171 21.78 6.01 13.77
C TYR A 171 21.08 5.21 12.66
N VAL A 172 19.96 5.74 12.19
CA VAL A 172 19.20 5.16 11.06
C VAL A 172 19.38 6.01 9.81
N GLY A 173 19.28 5.36 8.65
CA GLY A 173 19.25 6.03 7.35
C GLY A 173 17.91 6.71 7.07
N VAL A 174 17.82 7.38 5.92
CA VAL A 174 16.60 8.05 5.46
C VAL A 174 15.41 7.09 5.32
N ASP A 175 15.68 5.82 5.07
CA ASP A 175 14.68 4.75 4.96
C ASP A 175 14.42 4.03 6.30
N ASN A 176 14.82 4.63 7.42
CA ASN A 176 14.58 4.09 8.77
C ASN A 176 15.21 2.70 9.00
N ILE A 177 16.29 2.41 8.27
CA ILE A 177 17.13 1.22 8.41
C ILE A 177 18.31 1.56 9.32
N GLY A 178 18.60 0.73 10.32
CA GLY A 178 19.75 0.88 11.21
C GLY A 178 21.05 0.76 10.40
N LEU A 179 21.95 1.74 10.54
CA LEU A 179 23.21 1.77 9.80
C LEU A 179 24.42 1.44 10.69
N ASP A 180 24.29 1.64 11.99
CA ASP A 180 25.34 1.41 12.97
C ASP A 180 24.74 1.22 14.38
N GLY A 181 25.54 0.77 15.33
CA GLY A 181 25.17 0.66 16.74
C GLY A 181 24.19 -0.48 17.07
N ILE A 182 23.25 -0.20 17.98
CA ILE A 182 22.25 -1.15 18.52
C ILE A 182 20.92 -1.13 17.72
N GLU A 183 20.70 -0.12 16.87
CA GLU A 183 19.50 0.03 16.02
C GLU A 183 19.29 -1.09 14.97
#